data_AF-A0A6J7R562-F1
#
_entry.id   AF-A0A6J7R562-F1
#
_cell.length_a   1.000
_cell.length_b   1.000
_cell.length_c   1.000
_cell.angle_alpha   90.00
_cell.angle_beta   90.00
_cell.angle_gamma   90.00
#
_symmetry.space_group_name_H-M   'P 1'
#
loop_
_entity.id
_entity.type
_entity.pdbx_description
1 polymer ?
#
loop_
_entity_poly.entity_id
_entity_poly.type
_entity_poly.pdbx_seq_one_letter_code
_entity_poly.pdbx_strand_id
1 'polypeptide(L)'
;MAAVGALRDSLLAGLSSRIEGLVENGDREIKVAGNAHVAIANLEAEVLLMALDRVGVCAAAGSSCSSGATEPSHVLAAMGMSESAARSSIRLSLGFASTKADVDGALERIPAVVAQLRTQVGAA
;
A
#
# COMPACT_ATOMS: atom_id res chain seq x y z
N MET A 1 4.82 -21.38 -12.17
CA MET A 1 4.14 -20.34 -11.35
C MET A 1 5.19 -19.67 -10.50
N ALA A 2 5.21 -18.33 -10.42
CA ALA A 2 6.15 -17.63 -9.55
C ALA A 2 5.76 -17.86 -8.08
N ALA A 3 6.74 -17.96 -7.18
CA ALA A 3 6.46 -18.00 -5.74
C ALA A 3 5.81 -16.68 -5.30
N VAL A 4 4.82 -16.74 -4.40
CA VAL A 4 4.08 -15.55 -3.93
C VAL A 4 5.03 -14.46 -3.40
N GLY A 5 6.09 -14.85 -2.69
CA GLY A 5 7.14 -13.94 -2.23
C GLY A 5 7.83 -13.18 -3.37
N ALA A 6 8.13 -13.86 -4.49
CA ALA A 6 8.76 -13.23 -5.65
C ALA A 6 7.84 -12.22 -6.34
N LEU A 7 6.53 -12.48 -6.38
CA LEU A 7 5.54 -11.51 -6.87
C LEU A 7 5.47 -10.28 -5.96
N ARG A 8 5.45 -10.49 -4.64
CA ARG A 8 5.48 -9.42 -3.63
C ARG A 8 6.74 -8.58 -3.78
N ASP A 9 7.90 -9.21 -3.90
CA ASP A 9 9.19 -8.53 -4.04
C ASP A 9 9.24 -7.70 -5.33
N SER A 10 8.75 -8.26 -6.45
CA SER A 10 8.65 -7.55 -7.72
C SER A 10 7.70 -6.35 -7.65
N LEU A 11 6.57 -6.50 -6.96
CA LEU A 11 5.62 -5.40 -6.76
C LEU A 11 6.28 -4.29 -5.93
N LEU A 12 6.87 -4.62 -4.78
CA LEU A 12 7.48 -3.63 -3.90
C LEU A 12 8.64 -2.89 -4.58
N ALA A 13 9.54 -3.61 -5.27
CA ALA A 13 10.63 -2.98 -6.00
C ALA A 13 10.12 -2.03 -7.10
N GLY A 14 9.09 -2.44 -7.84
CA GLY A 14 8.49 -1.61 -8.88
C GLY A 14 7.76 -0.38 -8.32
N LEU A 15 7.09 -0.50 -7.17
CA LEU A 15 6.44 0.64 -6.52
C LEU A 15 7.46 1.60 -5.91
N SER A 16 8.46 1.10 -5.16
CA SER A 16 9.51 1.92 -4.56
C SER A 16 10.32 2.73 -5.60
N SER A 17 10.51 2.19 -6.81
CA SER A 17 11.22 2.91 -7.88
C SER A 17 10.39 3.99 -8.58
N ARG A 18 9.06 3.99 -8.41
CA ARG A 18 8.13 4.91 -9.11
C ARG A 18 7.41 5.87 -8.17
N ILE A 19 7.40 5.59 -6.87
CA ILE A 19 6.69 6.36 -5.87
C ILE A 19 7.69 6.89 -4.84
N GLU A 20 7.98 8.18 -4.93
CA GLU A 20 8.78 8.88 -3.92
C GLU A 20 8.11 8.82 -2.55
N GLY A 21 8.89 8.58 -1.48
CA GLY A 21 8.38 8.54 -0.11
C GLY A 21 7.57 7.30 0.22
N LEU A 22 7.66 6.24 -0.59
CA LEU A 22 7.13 4.92 -0.25
C LEU A 22 8.12 4.19 0.65
N VAL A 23 7.65 3.74 1.81
CA VAL A 23 8.42 2.98 2.80
C VAL A 23 7.71 1.67 3.08
N GLU A 24 8.45 0.56 3.07
CA GLU A 24 7.91 -0.75 3.43
C GLU A 24 7.79 -0.88 4.95
N ASN A 25 6.62 -1.34 5.39
CA ASN A 25 6.34 -1.61 6.79
C ASN A 25 6.72 -3.05 7.16
N GLY A 26 7.43 -3.18 8.28
CA GLY A 26 7.84 -4.46 8.85
C GLY A 26 8.97 -5.14 8.08
N ASP A 27 9.78 -5.89 8.81
CA ASP A 27 10.94 -6.60 8.28
C ASP A 27 10.52 -7.75 7.34
N ARG A 28 11.17 -7.77 6.17
CA ARG A 28 10.87 -8.68 5.07
C ARG A 28 11.25 -10.14 5.39
N GLU A 29 12.23 -10.35 6.26
CA GLU A 29 12.69 -11.69 6.66
C GLU A 29 11.70 -12.41 7.59
N ILE A 30 10.90 -11.65 8.34
CA ILE A 30 10.01 -12.17 9.39
C ILE A 30 8.51 -12.00 9.09
N LYS A 31 8.15 -11.61 7.86
CA LYS A 31 6.74 -11.42 7.47
C LYS A 31 6.25 -12.41 6.41
N VAL A 32 4.93 -12.59 6.37
CA VAL A 32 4.25 -13.47 5.42
C VAL A 32 4.62 -13.09 3.97
N ALA A 33 4.94 -14.08 3.15
CA ALA A 33 5.50 -13.89 1.81
C ALA A 33 4.66 -12.98 0.88
N GLY A 34 3.33 -13.05 0.97
CA GLY A 34 2.42 -12.23 0.17
C GLY A 34 2.10 -10.85 0.74
N ASN A 35 2.68 -10.47 1.89
CA ASN A 35 2.40 -9.20 2.53
C ASN A 35 3.25 -8.07 1.89
N ALA A 36 2.59 -7.23 1.10
CA ALA A 36 3.11 -5.96 0.60
C ALA A 36 2.45 -4.82 1.39
N HIS A 37 3.05 -4.43 2.51
CA HIS A 37 2.54 -3.40 3.39
C HIS A 37 3.48 -2.19 3.37
N VAL A 38 2.95 -1.03 3.01
CA VAL A 38 3.75 0.17 2.73
C VAL A 38 3.05 1.42 3.26
N ALA A 39 3.84 2.41 3.69
CA ALA A 39 3.40 3.78 3.93
C ALA A 39 3.81 4.65 2.74
N ILE A 40 2.93 5.54 2.29
CA ILE A 40 3.20 6.47 1.18
C ILE A 40 3.07 7.90 1.69
N ALA A 41 4.21 8.59 1.82
CA ALA A 41 4.22 9.95 2.37
C ALA A 41 3.28 10.92 1.62
N ASN A 42 2.70 11.85 2.38
CA ASN A 42 1.80 12.91 1.92
C ASN A 42 0.51 12.42 1.25
N LEU A 43 0.01 11.24 1.65
CA LEU A 43 -1.29 10.73 1.24
C LEU A 43 -2.01 10.08 2.42
N GLU A 44 -3.32 10.31 2.51
CA GLU A 44 -4.19 9.59 3.44
C GLU A 44 -4.60 8.25 2.81
N ALA A 45 -4.45 7.16 3.57
CA ALA A 45 -4.70 5.82 3.06
C ALA A 45 -6.14 5.64 2.55
N GLU A 46 -7.13 6.23 3.24
CA GLU A 46 -8.54 6.14 2.84
C GLU A 46 -8.81 6.76 1.46
N VAL A 47 -8.24 7.94 1.19
CA VAL A 47 -8.35 8.61 -0.11
C VAL A 47 -7.69 7.76 -1.21
N LEU A 48 -6.52 7.20 -0.90
CA LEU A 48 -5.81 6.31 -1.83
C LEU A 48 -6.63 5.05 -2.13
N LEU A 49 -7.21 4.40 -1.12
CA LEU A 49 -8.03 3.20 -1.31
C LEU A 49 -9.25 3.48 -2.19
N MET A 50 -9.97 4.58 -1.95
CA MET A 50 -11.11 4.97 -2.78
C MET A 50 -10.71 5.20 -4.23
N ALA A 51 -9.54 5.77 -4.48
CA ALA A 51 -9.04 6.00 -5.84
C ALA A 51 -8.56 4.69 -6.50
N LEU A 52 -7.94 3.78 -5.75
CA LEU A 52 -7.50 2.47 -6.24
C LEU A 52 -8.68 1.57 -6.61
N ASP A 53 -9.77 1.59 -5.84
CA ASP A 53 -10.98 0.82 -6.12
C ASP A 53 -11.59 1.18 -7.49
N ARG A 54 -11.60 2.48 -7.83
CA ARG A 54 -12.10 2.97 -9.14
C ARG A 54 -11.29 2.47 -10.33
N VAL A 55 -10.02 2.12 -10.12
CA VAL A 55 -9.16 1.54 -11.15
C VAL A 55 -9.01 0.02 -10.98
N GLY A 56 -9.85 -0.62 -10.17
CA GLY A 56 -9.89 -2.06 -9.99
C GLY A 56 -8.69 -2.64 -9.26
N VAL A 57 -8.04 -1.88 -8.38
CA VAL A 57 -6.97 -2.36 -7.51
C VAL A 57 -7.48 -2.48 -6.08
N CYS A 58 -7.59 -3.70 -5.58
CA CYS A 58 -8.00 -3.97 -4.20
C CYS A 58 -6.82 -3.84 -3.24
N ALA A 59 -6.97 -3.04 -2.20
CA ALA A 59 -6.03 -2.93 -1.09
C ALA A 59 -6.79 -2.71 0.23
N ALA A 60 -6.10 -2.82 1.34
CA ALA A 60 -6.63 -2.51 2.66
C ALA A 60 -5.76 -1.45 3.34
N ALA A 61 -6.32 -0.68 4.25
CA ALA A 61 -5.55 0.16 5.15
C ALA A 61 -5.52 -0.50 6.54
N GLY A 62 -4.88 0.14 7.51
CA GLY A 62 -4.66 -0.42 8.84
C GLY A 62 -5.94 -0.84 9.58
N SER A 63 -5.79 -1.41 10.78
CA SER A 63 -6.88 -2.05 11.53
C SER A 63 -8.11 -1.18 11.86
N SER A 64 -8.03 0.14 11.71
CA SER A 64 -9.13 1.08 12.00
C SER A 64 -10.14 1.23 10.85
N CYS A 65 -9.85 0.73 9.65
CA CYS A 65 -10.67 1.04 8.47
C CYS A 65 -12.10 0.46 8.50
N SER A 66 -12.33 -0.65 9.21
CA SER A 66 -13.67 -1.26 9.32
C SER A 66 -14.45 -0.79 10.56
N SER A 67 -13.83 -0.07 11.48
CA SER A 67 -14.46 0.34 12.75
C SER A 67 -15.09 1.74 12.69
N GLY A 68 -14.95 2.46 11.58
CA GLY A 68 -15.40 3.86 11.46
C GLY A 68 -14.62 4.82 12.38
N ALA A 69 -13.47 4.39 12.88
CA ALA A 69 -12.64 5.20 13.76
C ALA A 69 -11.76 6.15 12.94
N THR A 70 -11.80 7.44 13.27
CA THR A 70 -10.90 8.48 12.73
C THR A 70 -9.45 8.35 13.21
N GLU A 71 -9.23 7.52 14.21
CA GLU A 71 -7.92 7.24 14.83
C GLU A 71 -7.07 6.32 13.93
N PRO A 72 -5.74 6.54 13.89
CA PRO A 72 -4.82 5.66 13.18
C PRO A 72 -4.90 4.22 13.72
N SER A 73 -4.39 3.27 12.93
CA SER A 73 -4.40 1.86 13.34
C SER A 73 -3.70 1.64 14.68
N HIS A 74 -4.45 1.14 15.66
CA HIS A 74 -3.91 0.76 16.96
C HIS A 74 -2.81 -0.32 16.85
N VAL A 75 -2.86 -1.16 15.82
CA VAL A 75 -1.81 -2.16 15.53
C VAL A 75 -0.53 -1.47 15.08
N LEU A 76 -0.61 -0.50 14.15
CA LEU A 76 0.56 0.23 13.67
C LEU A 76 1.16 1.12 14.77
N ALA A 77 0.33 1.73 15.60
CA ALA A 77 0.77 2.45 16.79
C ALA A 77 1.51 1.52 17.77
N ALA A 78 0.97 0.32 18.03
CA ALA A 78 1.64 -0.68 18.88
C ALA A 78 2.94 -1.21 18.28
N MET A 79 3.08 -1.20 16.96
CA MET A 79 4.35 -1.48 16.25
C MET A 79 5.37 -0.33 16.34
N GLY A 80 5.02 0.78 16.99
CA GLY A 80 5.90 1.94 17.15
C GLY A 80 5.97 2.85 15.92
N MET A 81 5.03 2.72 14.97
CA MET A 81 4.97 3.60 13.81
C MET A 81 4.49 5.00 14.23
N SER A 82 5.00 6.04 13.56
CA SER A 82 4.46 7.38 13.72
C SER A 82 3.01 7.43 13.26
N GLU A 83 2.23 8.38 13.81
CA GLU A 83 0.85 8.60 13.37
C GLU A 83 0.77 8.85 11.86
N SER A 84 1.67 9.67 11.31
CA SER A 84 1.73 9.96 9.88
C SER A 84 1.96 8.71 9.02
N ALA A 85 2.87 7.82 9.44
CA ALA A 85 3.10 6.56 8.76
C ALA A 85 1.88 5.63 8.89
N ALA A 86 1.25 5.58 10.06
CA ALA A 86 0.06 4.77 10.28
C ALA A 86 -1.14 5.20 9.44
N ARG A 87 -1.35 6.53 9.27
CA ARG A 87 -2.44 7.11 8.43
C ARG A 87 -2.21 6.94 6.93
N SER A 88 -0.97 6.85 6.51
CA SER A 88 -0.59 6.69 5.09
C SER A 88 -0.32 5.25 4.67
N SER A 89 -0.56 4.28 5.56
CA SER A 89 -0.26 2.87 5.32
C SER A 89 -1.37 2.11 4.59
N ILE A 90 -1.00 1.44 3.50
CA ILE A 90 -1.83 0.50 2.77
C ILE A 90 -1.14 -0.87 2.63
N ARG A 91 -1.96 -1.92 2.55
CA ARG A 91 -1.54 -3.31 2.39
C ARG A 91 -2.19 -3.90 1.15
N LEU A 92 -1.35 -4.42 0.26
CA LEU A 92 -1.73 -5.39 -0.75
C LEU A 92 -1.36 -6.80 -0.27
N SER A 93 -2.28 -7.73 -0.42
CA SER A 93 -2.10 -9.13 -0.02
C SER A 93 -2.12 -10.01 -1.26
N LEU A 94 -0.97 -10.58 -1.59
CA LEU A 94 -0.83 -11.52 -2.70
C LEU A 94 -1.05 -12.95 -2.19
N GLY A 95 -1.68 -13.78 -3.03
CA GLY A 95 -2.02 -15.16 -2.70
C GLY A 95 -1.64 -16.13 -3.80
N PHE A 96 -2.02 -17.40 -3.64
CA PHE A 96 -1.73 -18.47 -4.60
C PHE A 96 -2.31 -18.22 -6.00
N ALA A 97 -3.40 -17.44 -6.09
CA ALA A 97 -4.05 -17.07 -7.34
C ALA A 97 -3.46 -15.80 -7.97
N SER A 98 -2.58 -15.07 -7.26
CA SER A 98 -1.94 -13.88 -7.81
C SER A 98 -0.97 -14.25 -8.92
N THR A 99 -0.96 -13.43 -9.96
CA THR A 99 -0.18 -13.65 -11.17
C THR A 99 0.77 -12.48 -11.43
N LYS A 100 1.72 -12.69 -12.36
CA LYS A 100 2.58 -11.61 -12.85
C LYS A 100 1.77 -10.49 -13.53
N ALA A 101 0.67 -10.83 -14.20
CA ALA A 101 -0.21 -9.85 -14.84
C ALA A 101 -0.89 -8.93 -13.80
N ASP A 102 -1.27 -9.47 -12.64
CA ASP A 102 -1.82 -8.65 -11.54
C ASP A 102 -0.78 -7.67 -11.01
N VAL A 103 0.47 -8.12 -10.84
CA VAL A 103 1.59 -7.25 -10.44
C VAL A 103 1.83 -6.16 -11.48
N ASP A 104 1.83 -6.51 -12.77
CA ASP A 104 2.06 -5.54 -13.85
C ASP A 104 0.94 -4.49 -13.91
N GLY A 105 -0.33 -4.91 -13.78
CA GLY A 105 -1.47 -4.00 -13.71
C GLY A 105 -1.43 -3.09 -12.48
N ALA A 106 -1.02 -3.62 -11.31
CA ALA A 106 -0.83 -2.80 -10.11
C ALA A 106 0.31 -1.78 -10.29
N LEU A 107 1.41 -2.19 -10.94
CA LEU A 107 2.56 -1.33 -11.21
C LEU A 107 2.27 -0.22 -12.25
N GLU A 108 1.28 -0.40 -13.10
CA GLU A 108 0.76 0.64 -13.99
C GLU A 108 -0.16 1.61 -13.24
N ARG A 109 -1.12 1.07 -12.47
CA ARG A 109 -2.23 1.86 -11.92
C ARG A 109 -1.89 2.59 -10.62
N ILE A 110 -1.17 1.94 -9.70
CA ILE A 110 -0.88 2.53 -8.37
C ILE A 110 -0.05 3.81 -8.49
N PRO A 111 1.09 3.85 -9.24
CA PRO A 111 1.86 5.08 -9.37
C PRO A 111 1.08 6.20 -10.06
N ALA A 112 0.24 5.88 -11.05
CA ALA A 112 -0.60 6.87 -11.73
C ALA A 112 -1.61 7.51 -10.77
N VAL A 113 -2.29 6.70 -9.94
CA VAL A 113 -3.21 7.19 -8.91
C VAL A 113 -2.48 8.05 -7.86
N VAL A 114 -1.30 7.60 -7.40
CA VAL A 114 -0.49 8.37 -6.43
C VAL A 114 -0.08 9.73 -7.00
N ALA A 115 0.38 9.78 -8.25
CA ALA A 115 0.73 11.03 -8.93
C ALA A 115 -0.48 11.96 -9.05
N GLN A 116 -1.63 11.42 -9.48
CA GLN A 116 -2.88 12.17 -9.58
C GLN A 116 -3.28 12.80 -8.23
N LEU A 117 -3.31 12.02 -7.16
CA LEU A 117 -3.70 12.53 -5.84
C LEU A 117 -2.74 13.61 -5.32
N ARG A 118 -1.43 13.46 -5.57
CA ARG A 118 -0.44 14.47 -5.18
C ARG A 118 -0.62 15.82 -5.89
N THR A 119 -1.08 15.83 -7.15
CA THR A 119 -1.40 17.09 -7.84
C THR A 119 -2.59 17.82 -7.21
N GLN A 120 -3.51 17.09 -6.56
CA GLN A 120 -4.69 17.66 -5.92
C GLN A 120 -4.39 18.19 -4.51
N VAL A 121 -3.48 17.54 -3.77
CA VAL A 121 -3.06 17.96 -2.43
C VAL A 121 -2.20 19.23 -2.47
N GLY A 122 -1.36 19.41 -3.50
CA GLY A 122 -0.52 20.61 -3.65
C GLY A 122 -1.23 21.83 -4.24
N ALA A 123 -2.51 21.70 -4.63
CA ALA A 123 -3.32 22.78 -5.20
C ALA A 123 -4.24 23.47 -4.16
N ALA A 124 -4.11 23.11 -2.89
CA ALA A 124 -4.87 23.65 -1.76
C ALA A 124 -4.01 24.56 -0.88
#